data_AF-K2CPZ6-F1
#
_entry.id   AF-K2CPZ6-F1
#
_cell.length_a   1.000
_cell.length_b   1.000
_cell.length_c   1.000
_cell.angle_alpha   90.00
_cell.angle_beta   90.00
_cell.angle_gamma   90.00
#
_symmetry.space_group_name_H-M   'P 1'
#
loop_
_entity.id
_entity.type
_entity.pdbx_description
1 polymer ?
#
loop_
_entity_poly.entity_id
_entity_poly.type
_entity_poly.pdbx_seq_one_letter_code
_entity_poly.pdbx_strand_id
1 'polypeptide(L)'
;MAKLIDLGFLEMMHTSSGRVPTKMAYRLYLDQMMEERELPVLQEVALKQRLWTNRFEFEKLLRESVLALSEMSRSLAFATTGDGFVTYAGAANILDHKEFWDIDVAKQAFSLLDEYHLLERVLDNASAQGDIKTLIEEEVGIEKLNKCAMVFTDYSAGKRSGKIGVFGPSRISYPEIIPSVKYTKRLIEELGGSW
;
A
#
# COMPACT_ATOMS: atom_id res chain seq x y z
N MET A 1 6.61 22.07 19.30
CA MET A 1 5.80 22.27 18.07
C MET A 1 6.37 23.33 17.14
N ALA A 2 6.77 24.53 17.60
CA ALA A 2 7.44 25.55 16.76
C ALA A 2 8.72 25.01 16.07
N LYS A 3 9.58 24.34 16.84
CA LYS A 3 10.80 23.68 16.32
C LYS A 3 10.55 22.67 15.18
N LEU A 4 9.40 22.00 15.14
CA LEU A 4 9.07 21.06 14.05
C LEU A 4 8.65 21.78 12.76
N ILE A 5 8.08 22.98 12.86
CA ILE A 5 7.81 23.84 11.70
C ILE A 5 9.13 24.38 11.17
N ASP A 6 10.00 24.88 12.05
CA ASP A 6 11.32 25.41 11.66
C ASP A 6 12.19 24.36 10.96
N LEU A 7 12.05 23.10 11.37
CA LEU A 7 12.71 21.94 10.76
C LEU A 7 11.99 21.39 9.52
N GLY A 8 10.85 21.97 9.10
CA GLY A 8 10.10 21.56 7.91
C GLY A 8 9.26 20.29 8.06
N PHE A 9 9.09 19.76 9.28
CA PHE A 9 8.30 18.55 9.55
C PHE A 9 6.79 18.80 9.64
N LEU A 10 6.36 20.04 9.87
CA LEU A 10 4.95 20.40 9.96
C LEU A 10 4.66 21.61 9.08
N GLU A 11 3.55 21.56 8.35
CA GLU A 11 3.02 22.69 7.58
C GLU A 11 1.66 23.16 8.12
N MET A 12 1.30 24.41 7.80
CA MET A 12 0.01 25.00 8.16
C MET A 12 -1.00 24.76 7.04
N MET A 13 -2.09 24.04 7.32
CA MET A 13 -3.17 23.87 6.34
C MET A 13 -4.01 25.15 6.14
N HIS A 14 -4.18 25.95 7.21
CA HIS A 14 -4.83 27.27 7.20
C HIS A 14 -4.31 28.12 8.39
N THR A 15 -4.57 29.43 8.37
CA THR A 15 -4.14 30.40 9.39
C THR A 15 -4.69 30.18 10.81
N SER A 16 -5.58 29.21 11.03
CA SER A 16 -6.34 29.06 12.30
C SER A 16 -6.25 27.69 13.00
N SER A 17 -5.04 27.11 13.13
CA SER A 17 -4.65 26.16 14.21
C SER A 17 -4.46 24.66 13.85
N GLY A 18 -4.61 24.24 12.60
CA GLY A 18 -4.30 22.87 12.17
C GLY A 18 -2.90 22.74 11.57
N ARG A 19 -2.08 21.81 12.06
CA ARG A 19 -0.78 21.44 11.47
C ARG A 19 -0.87 20.04 10.89
N VAL A 20 -0.27 19.81 9.73
CA VAL A 20 -0.15 18.47 9.15
C VAL A 20 1.30 18.05 8.97
N PRO A 21 1.59 16.75 9.09
CA PRO A 21 2.90 16.21 8.75
C PRO A 21 3.22 16.51 7.29
N THR A 22 4.45 16.93 7.04
CA THR A 22 5.02 16.93 5.68
C THR A 22 5.53 15.53 5.35
N LYS A 23 5.81 15.25 4.07
CA LYS A 23 6.58 14.08 3.63
C LYS A 23 7.77 13.75 4.54
N MET A 24 8.57 14.75 4.91
CA MET A 24 9.74 14.55 5.78
C MET A 24 9.34 14.00 7.16
N ALA A 25 8.20 14.41 7.69
CA ALA A 25 7.70 13.89 8.95
C ALA A 25 7.19 12.45 8.83
N TYR A 26 6.53 12.10 7.72
CA TYR A 26 6.17 10.71 7.47
C TYR A 26 7.40 9.81 7.35
N ARG A 27 8.44 10.26 6.63
CA ARG A 27 9.71 9.53 6.53
C ARG A 27 10.39 9.36 7.88
N LEU A 28 10.52 10.44 8.66
CA LEU A 28 11.06 10.37 10.01
C LEU A 28 10.26 9.37 10.89
N TYR A 29 8.93 9.42 10.81
CA TYR A 29 8.07 8.50 11.54
C TYR A 29 8.34 7.05 11.15
N LEU A 30 8.30 6.72 9.86
CA LEU A 30 8.51 5.37 9.37
C LEU A 30 9.91 4.82 9.66
N ASP A 31 10.94 5.66 9.48
CA ASP A 31 12.33 5.21 9.52
C ASP A 31 12.86 5.12 10.96
N GLN A 32 12.34 5.92 11.90
CA GLN A 32 12.94 6.08 13.23
C GLN A 32 11.99 5.92 14.41
N MET A 33 10.67 6.02 14.22
CA MET A 33 9.72 6.08 15.34
C MET A 33 8.63 5.01 15.30
N MET A 34 8.32 4.46 14.13
CA MET A 34 7.23 3.52 13.98
C MET A 34 7.62 2.16 14.57
N GLU A 35 6.75 1.65 15.43
CA GLU A 35 6.80 0.28 15.91
C GLU A 35 5.76 -0.55 15.14
N GLU A 36 6.21 -1.65 14.54
CA GLU A 36 5.32 -2.59 13.86
C GLU A 36 4.41 -3.28 14.89
N ARG A 37 3.10 -3.30 14.62
CA ARG A 37 2.18 -4.11 15.42
C ARG A 37 2.20 -5.55 14.93
N GLU A 38 1.94 -6.48 15.83
CA GLU A 38 1.68 -7.85 15.43
C GLU A 38 0.29 -7.95 14.79
N LEU A 39 0.19 -8.77 13.74
CA LEU A 39 -1.10 -9.09 13.15
C LEU A 39 -1.88 -9.99 14.11
N PRO A 40 -3.16 -9.71 14.42
CA PRO A 40 -3.92 -10.57 15.31
C PRO A 40 -3.99 -12.00 14.77
N VAL A 41 -3.71 -13.00 15.61
CA VAL A 41 -3.70 -14.43 15.23
C VAL A 41 -4.98 -14.87 14.51
N LEU A 42 -6.13 -14.32 14.91
CA LEU A 42 -7.40 -14.61 14.24
C LEU A 42 -7.41 -14.17 12.77
N GLN A 43 -6.82 -13.00 12.47
CA GLN A 43 -6.69 -12.50 11.10
C GLN A 43 -5.70 -13.34 10.31
N GLU A 44 -4.58 -13.73 10.92
CA GLU A 44 -3.61 -14.64 10.30
C GLU A 44 -4.25 -15.96 9.86
N VAL A 45 -4.95 -16.62 10.78
CA VAL A 45 -5.62 -17.90 10.52
C VAL A 45 -6.70 -17.73 9.44
N ALA A 46 -7.53 -16.69 9.52
CA ALA A 46 -8.57 -16.42 8.54
C ALA A 46 -8.00 -16.20 7.13
N LEU A 47 -6.95 -15.40 7.02
CA LEU A 47 -6.26 -15.15 5.75
C LEU A 47 -5.65 -16.44 5.20
N LYS A 48 -4.91 -17.18 6.03
CA LYS A 48 -4.28 -18.44 5.60
C LYS A 48 -5.31 -19.45 5.08
N GLN A 49 -6.43 -19.63 5.76
CA GLN A 49 -7.49 -20.55 5.31
C GLN A 49 -8.11 -20.12 3.97
N ARG A 50 -8.37 -18.83 3.81
CA ARG A 50 -8.92 -18.26 2.57
C ARG A 50 -7.99 -18.49 1.38
N LEU A 51 -6.70 -18.17 1.55
CA LEU A 51 -5.72 -18.31 0.48
C LEU A 51 -5.40 -19.79 0.18
N TRP A 52 -5.36 -20.64 1.21
CA TRP A 52 -5.12 -22.08 1.05
C TRP A 52 -6.08 -22.73 0.07
N THR A 53 -7.35 -22.31 0.08
CA THR A 53 -8.39 -22.85 -0.82
C THR A 53 -8.08 -22.61 -2.30
N ASN A 54 -7.30 -21.57 -2.62
CA ASN A 54 -6.98 -21.14 -3.99
C ASN A 54 -5.52 -21.40 -4.38
N ARG A 55 -4.77 -22.17 -3.59
CA ARG A 55 -3.34 -22.47 -3.80
C ARG A 55 -3.00 -23.10 -5.16
N PHE A 56 -3.98 -23.71 -5.82
CA PHE A 56 -3.84 -24.34 -7.15
C PHE A 56 -4.38 -23.49 -8.31
N GLU A 57 -4.67 -22.20 -8.09
CA GLU A 57 -4.95 -21.23 -9.14
C GLU A 57 -4.26 -19.90 -8.82
N PHE A 58 -3.06 -19.63 -9.36
CA PHE A 58 -2.24 -18.49 -8.91
C PHE A 58 -2.91 -17.12 -9.06
N GLU A 59 -3.58 -16.84 -10.18
CA GLU A 59 -4.30 -15.57 -10.37
C GLU A 59 -5.44 -15.40 -9.36
N LYS A 60 -6.13 -16.50 -9.03
CA LYS A 60 -7.19 -16.51 -8.03
C LYS A 60 -6.61 -16.36 -6.62
N LEU A 61 -5.47 -16.97 -6.34
CA LEU A 61 -4.73 -16.77 -5.10
C LEU A 61 -4.35 -15.30 -4.93
N LEU A 62 -3.80 -14.65 -5.97
CA LEU A 62 -3.50 -13.21 -5.93
C LEU A 62 -4.77 -12.38 -5.73
N ARG A 63 -5.85 -12.70 -6.45
CA ARG A 63 -7.13 -12.00 -6.31
C ARG A 63 -7.65 -12.06 -4.88
N GLU A 64 -7.65 -13.22 -4.25
CA GLU A 64 -8.09 -13.41 -2.88
C GLU A 64 -7.15 -12.77 -1.86
N SER A 65 -5.83 -12.76 -2.14
CA SER A 65 -4.83 -12.07 -1.34
C SER A 65 -5.11 -10.56 -1.29
N VAL A 66 -5.39 -9.97 -2.46
CA VAL A 66 -5.70 -8.55 -2.59
C VAL A 66 -7.06 -8.20 -1.96
N LEU A 67 -8.08 -9.04 -2.14
CA LEU A 67 -9.37 -8.85 -1.47
C LEU A 67 -9.21 -8.84 0.05
N ALA A 68 -8.55 -9.86 0.61
CA ALA A 68 -8.37 -9.96 2.05
C ALA A 68 -7.49 -8.82 2.61
N LEU A 69 -6.44 -8.44 1.88
CA LEU A 69 -5.61 -7.28 2.24
C LEU A 69 -6.44 -5.99 2.25
N SER A 70 -7.34 -5.80 1.28
CA SER A 70 -8.23 -4.62 1.24
C SER A 70 -9.21 -4.58 2.41
N GLU A 71 -9.72 -5.73 2.85
CA GLU A 71 -10.64 -5.85 3.99
C GLU A 71 -9.91 -5.55 5.31
N MET A 72 -8.72 -6.12 5.51
CA MET A 72 -7.92 -5.94 6.73
C MET A 72 -7.38 -4.52 6.86
N SER A 73 -6.90 -3.94 5.76
CA SER A 73 -6.35 -2.57 5.74
C SER A 73 -7.40 -1.47 5.59
N ARG A 74 -8.64 -1.83 5.27
CA ARG A 74 -9.72 -0.90 4.89
C ARG A 74 -9.26 0.13 3.85
N SER A 75 -8.43 -0.31 2.91
CA SER A 75 -7.80 0.53 1.89
C SER A 75 -7.94 -0.10 0.51
N LEU A 76 -7.45 0.58 -0.53
CA LEU A 76 -7.36 0.00 -1.88
C LEU A 76 -6.11 -0.85 -1.95
N ALA A 77 -6.25 -2.16 -2.08
CA ALA A 77 -5.14 -3.08 -2.24
C ALA A 77 -4.93 -3.41 -3.73
N PHE A 78 -3.70 -3.75 -4.10
CA PHE A 78 -3.34 -4.14 -5.46
C PHE A 78 -2.27 -5.23 -5.45
N ALA A 79 -2.19 -6.00 -6.53
CA ALA A 79 -1.06 -6.85 -6.86
C ALA A 79 -0.77 -6.80 -8.37
N THR A 80 0.50 -6.91 -8.70
CA THR A 80 1.02 -7.03 -10.07
C THR A 80 1.78 -8.34 -10.23
N THR A 81 1.95 -8.78 -11.47
CA THR A 81 2.84 -9.88 -11.85
C THR A 81 3.67 -9.42 -13.05
N GLY A 82 4.92 -9.90 -13.16
CA GLY A 82 5.86 -9.48 -14.19
C GLY A 82 5.44 -9.74 -15.64
N ASP A 83 4.39 -10.54 -15.85
CA ASP A 83 3.76 -10.80 -17.15
C ASP A 83 2.69 -9.75 -17.55
N GLY A 84 2.48 -8.72 -16.72
CA GLY A 84 1.52 -7.64 -16.99
C GLY A 84 0.17 -7.82 -16.33
N PHE A 85 -0.04 -8.88 -15.56
CA PHE A 85 -1.28 -9.06 -14.80
C PHE A 85 -1.37 -8.05 -13.65
N VAL A 86 -2.53 -7.40 -13.51
CA VAL A 86 -2.85 -6.50 -12.39
C VAL A 86 -4.21 -6.87 -11.81
N THR A 87 -4.32 -6.88 -10.47
CA THR A 87 -5.60 -7.00 -9.78
C THR A 87 -5.65 -6.07 -8.57
N TYR A 88 -6.80 -5.47 -8.31
CA TYR A 88 -7.00 -4.56 -7.18
C TYR A 88 -8.37 -4.77 -6.52
N ALA A 89 -8.49 -4.45 -5.23
CA ALA A 89 -9.73 -4.56 -4.46
C ALA A 89 -9.83 -3.46 -3.40
N GLY A 90 -11.05 -3.16 -2.94
CA GLY A 90 -11.27 -2.06 -2.00
C GLY A 90 -11.45 -0.70 -2.68
N ALA A 91 -11.90 -0.67 -3.94
CA ALA A 91 -12.19 0.58 -4.64
C ALA A 91 -13.25 1.44 -3.93
N ALA A 92 -14.18 0.83 -3.20
CA ALA A 92 -15.12 1.58 -2.36
C ALA A 92 -14.43 2.17 -1.11
N ASN A 93 -13.50 1.43 -0.48
CA ASN A 93 -12.80 1.86 0.73
C ASN A 93 -12.07 3.19 0.52
N ILE A 94 -11.49 3.39 -0.66
CA ILE A 94 -10.72 4.60 -0.93
C ILE A 94 -11.58 5.87 -0.93
N LEU A 95 -12.87 5.72 -1.29
CA LEU A 95 -13.82 6.83 -1.37
C LEU A 95 -14.29 7.30 0.01
N ASP A 96 -14.04 6.53 1.07
CA ASP A 96 -14.26 6.96 2.46
C ASP A 96 -13.27 8.06 2.89
N HIS A 97 -12.18 8.24 2.15
CA HIS A 97 -11.14 9.23 2.45
C HIS A 97 -11.39 10.54 1.69
N LYS A 98 -11.25 11.66 2.42
CA LYS A 98 -11.53 13.02 1.91
C LYS A 98 -10.69 13.39 0.68
N GLU A 99 -9.48 12.85 0.58
CA GLU A 99 -8.56 13.03 -0.53
C GLU A 99 -9.16 12.56 -1.86
N PHE A 100 -10.07 11.59 -1.83
CA PHE A 100 -10.71 10.98 -2.99
C PHE A 100 -12.14 11.47 -3.24
N TRP A 101 -12.59 12.50 -2.52
CA TRP A 101 -13.85 13.19 -2.84
C TRP A 101 -13.72 14.11 -4.05
N ASP A 102 -12.48 14.46 -4.41
CA ASP A 102 -12.18 15.03 -5.72
C ASP A 102 -12.19 13.91 -6.77
N ILE A 103 -13.13 14.00 -7.70
CA ILE A 103 -13.32 13.02 -8.77
C ILE A 103 -12.08 12.88 -9.66
N ASP A 104 -11.28 13.94 -9.79
CA ASP A 104 -10.05 13.90 -10.58
C ASP A 104 -8.95 13.10 -9.89
N VAL A 105 -8.86 13.19 -8.55
CA VAL A 105 -7.95 12.38 -7.75
C VAL A 105 -8.36 10.92 -7.80
N ALA A 106 -9.65 10.63 -7.62
CA ALA A 106 -10.19 9.28 -7.71
C ALA A 106 -9.93 8.64 -9.09
N LYS A 107 -10.23 9.36 -10.17
CA LYS A 107 -9.94 8.89 -11.54
C LYS A 107 -8.45 8.62 -11.73
N GLN A 108 -7.58 9.53 -11.28
CA GLN A 108 -6.14 9.34 -11.43
C GLN A 108 -5.63 8.10 -10.68
N ALA A 109 -6.18 7.81 -9.49
CA ALA A 109 -5.85 6.61 -8.73
C ALA A 109 -6.29 5.33 -9.44
N PHE A 110 -7.50 5.30 -9.99
CA PHE A 110 -7.97 4.13 -10.74
C PHE A 110 -7.22 3.94 -12.06
N SER A 111 -6.96 5.02 -12.81
CA SER A 111 -6.14 4.95 -14.02
C SER A 111 -4.73 4.42 -13.74
N LEU A 112 -4.13 4.79 -12.60
CA LEU A 112 -2.85 4.23 -12.18
C LEU A 112 -2.91 2.71 -12.03
N LEU A 113 -3.98 2.15 -11.47
CA LEU A 113 -4.13 0.71 -11.27
C LEU A 113 -4.57 -0.06 -12.53
N ASP A 114 -5.25 0.61 -13.46
CA ASP A 114 -5.65 0.01 -14.74
C ASP A 114 -4.47 -0.08 -15.73
N GLU A 115 -3.45 0.75 -15.57
CA GLU A 115 -2.29 0.83 -16.47
C GLU A 115 -1.03 0.17 -15.88
N TYR A 116 -0.79 -1.11 -16.19
CA TYR A 116 0.37 -1.89 -15.67
C TYR A 116 1.72 -1.16 -15.80
N HIS A 117 2.04 -0.62 -16.97
CA HIS A 117 3.34 0.06 -17.18
C HIS A 117 3.48 1.37 -16.42
N LEU A 118 2.36 2.07 -16.17
CA LEU A 118 2.36 3.27 -15.35
C LEU A 118 2.54 2.89 -13.88
N LEU A 119 1.80 1.88 -13.41
CA LEU A 119 1.91 1.35 -12.06
C LEU A 119 3.34 0.90 -11.75
N GLU A 120 3.92 0.04 -12.58
CA GLU A 120 5.29 -0.45 -12.37
C GLU A 120 6.31 0.69 -12.35
N ARG A 121 6.17 1.68 -13.25
CA ARG A 121 7.05 2.87 -13.25
C ARG A 121 6.96 3.65 -11.94
N VAL A 122 5.76 3.82 -11.40
CA VAL A 122 5.56 4.49 -10.11
C VAL A 122 6.17 3.67 -8.99
N LEU A 123 5.92 2.35 -8.94
CA LEU A 123 6.45 1.46 -7.91
C LEU A 123 7.98 1.37 -7.93
N ASP A 124 8.60 1.45 -9.10
CA ASP A 124 10.06 1.43 -9.25
C ASP A 124 10.75 2.72 -8.76
N ASN A 125 9.99 3.80 -8.48
CA ASN A 125 10.53 5.00 -7.84
C ASN A 125 10.90 4.77 -6.36
N ALA A 126 10.42 3.69 -5.74
CA ALA A 126 10.67 3.46 -4.33
C ALA A 126 12.13 3.06 -4.10
N SER A 127 12.73 3.60 -3.04
CA SER A 127 14.09 3.21 -2.64
C SER A 127 14.16 1.72 -2.32
N ALA A 128 15.17 1.02 -2.84
CA ALA A 128 15.37 -0.42 -2.67
C ALA A 128 15.83 -0.86 -1.26
N GLN A 129 15.59 -0.06 -0.22
CA GLN A 129 15.99 -0.39 1.15
C GLN A 129 14.84 -1.07 1.89
N GLY A 130 15.08 -2.29 2.35
CA GLY A 130 14.14 -3.05 3.16
C GLY A 130 13.17 -3.91 2.34
N ASP A 131 12.48 -4.79 3.06
CA ASP A 131 11.47 -5.70 2.49
C ASP A 131 10.20 -4.94 2.08
N ILE A 132 9.83 -3.94 2.89
CA ILE A 132 8.66 -3.09 2.66
C ILE A 132 9.12 -1.78 2.04
N LYS A 133 8.49 -1.43 0.93
CA LYS A 133 8.69 -0.21 0.17
C LYS A 133 7.52 0.72 0.39
N THR A 134 7.82 2.02 0.50
CA THR A 134 6.80 3.06 0.61
C THR A 134 7.06 4.17 -0.39
N LEU A 135 5.99 4.73 -0.94
CA LEU A 135 5.98 5.97 -1.72
C LEU A 135 5.00 6.91 -1.03
N ILE A 136 5.42 8.14 -0.76
CA ILE A 136 4.65 9.11 0.01
C ILE A 136 4.66 10.43 -0.74
N GLU A 137 3.46 10.97 -0.96
CA GLU A 137 3.23 12.30 -1.52
C GLU A 137 3.96 12.47 -2.87
N GLU A 138 4.94 13.36 -2.96
CA GLU A 138 5.62 13.66 -4.22
C GLU A 138 6.43 12.47 -4.78
N GLU A 139 6.69 11.43 -3.99
CA GLU A 139 7.38 10.22 -4.45
C GLU A 139 6.51 9.35 -5.36
N VAL A 140 5.18 9.51 -5.28
CA VAL A 140 4.26 8.88 -6.23
C VAL A 140 4.51 9.41 -7.65
N GLY A 141 5.02 10.63 -7.79
CA GLY A 141 5.40 11.21 -9.07
C GLY A 141 4.23 11.63 -9.97
N ILE A 142 3.02 11.71 -9.40
CA ILE A 142 1.80 12.15 -10.09
C ILE A 142 1.18 13.30 -9.29
N GLU A 143 1.14 14.50 -9.87
CA GLU A 143 0.75 15.74 -9.18
C GLU A 143 -0.61 15.64 -8.45
N LYS A 144 -1.60 15.02 -9.09
CA LYS A 144 -2.94 14.82 -8.50
C LYS A 144 -2.94 13.84 -7.31
N LEU A 145 -1.87 13.05 -7.12
CA LEU A 145 -1.73 12.06 -6.05
C LEU A 145 -0.73 12.51 -4.96
N ASN A 146 -0.36 13.79 -4.90
CA ASN A 146 0.56 14.33 -3.89
C ASN A 146 0.05 14.27 -2.43
N LYS A 147 -1.15 13.74 -2.19
CA LYS A 147 -1.69 13.45 -0.84
C LYS A 147 -1.92 11.96 -0.61
N CYS A 148 -1.34 11.12 -1.47
CA CYS A 148 -1.47 9.68 -1.43
C CYS A 148 -0.15 9.03 -1.03
N ALA A 149 -0.26 7.79 -0.56
CA ALA A 149 0.85 6.92 -0.30
C ALA A 149 0.59 5.50 -0.81
N MET A 150 1.68 4.79 -1.08
CA MET A 150 1.71 3.37 -1.39
C MET A 150 2.60 2.65 -0.39
N VAL A 151 2.14 1.50 0.09
CA VAL A 151 2.93 0.58 0.91
C VAL A 151 2.86 -0.78 0.24
N PHE A 152 4.01 -1.31 -0.17
CA PHE A 152 4.05 -2.53 -0.96
C PHE A 152 5.34 -3.31 -0.74
N THR A 153 5.37 -4.53 -1.22
CA THR A 153 6.55 -5.40 -1.22
C THR A 153 6.60 -6.19 -2.52
N ASP A 154 7.80 -6.58 -2.92
CA ASP A 154 7.97 -7.60 -3.95
C ASP A 154 7.68 -8.98 -3.35
N TYR A 155 7.10 -9.89 -4.13
CA TYR A 155 6.93 -11.31 -3.79
C TYR A 155 7.54 -12.19 -4.88
N SER A 156 7.96 -13.41 -4.51
CA SER A 156 8.40 -14.45 -5.45
C SER A 156 7.74 -15.80 -5.16
N ALA A 157 7.02 -16.32 -6.15
CA ALA A 157 6.23 -17.54 -6.07
C ALA A 157 6.57 -18.47 -7.25
N GLY A 158 7.53 -19.37 -7.03
CA GLY A 158 8.01 -20.28 -8.08
C GLY A 158 8.67 -19.51 -9.22
N LYS A 159 8.12 -19.61 -10.44
CA LYS A 159 8.58 -18.84 -11.61
C LYS A 159 7.91 -17.47 -11.75
N ARG A 160 6.95 -17.12 -10.89
CA ARG A 160 6.21 -15.86 -10.93
C ARG A 160 6.74 -14.90 -9.88
N SER A 161 6.75 -13.63 -10.21
CA SER A 161 7.13 -12.55 -9.29
C SER A 161 6.34 -11.30 -9.62
N GLY A 162 6.19 -10.44 -8.64
CA GLY A 162 5.51 -9.17 -8.80
C GLY A 162 5.45 -8.42 -7.49
N LYS A 163 4.54 -7.45 -7.41
CA LYS A 163 4.40 -6.57 -6.26
C LYS A 163 3.01 -6.73 -5.66
N ILE A 164 2.90 -6.62 -4.33
CA ILE A 164 1.61 -6.55 -3.64
C ILE A 164 1.64 -5.44 -2.62
N GLY A 165 0.54 -4.70 -2.50
CA GLY A 165 0.49 -3.58 -1.58
C GLY A 165 -0.86 -2.91 -1.45
N VAL A 166 -0.82 -1.76 -0.80
CA VAL A 166 -1.96 -0.90 -0.50
C VAL A 166 -1.66 0.50 -1.02
N PHE A 167 -2.69 1.13 -1.58
CA PHE A 167 -2.74 2.52 -2.00
C PHE A 167 -3.83 3.25 -1.20
N GLY A 168 -3.53 4.47 -0.76
CA GLY A 168 -4.45 5.27 0.05
C GLY A 168 -3.92 6.67 0.31
N PRO A 169 -4.51 7.42 1.26
CA PRO A 169 -3.99 8.74 1.63
C PRO A 169 -2.65 8.64 2.38
N SER A 170 -1.84 9.69 2.41
CA SER A 170 -0.53 9.69 3.10
C SER A 170 -0.61 9.36 4.60
N ARG A 171 -1.78 9.60 5.20
CA ARG A 171 -2.12 9.37 6.61
C ARG A 171 -2.68 7.96 6.91
N ILE A 172 -2.40 6.98 6.05
CA ILE A 172 -2.77 5.58 6.28
C ILE A 172 -2.18 5.02 7.59
N SER A 173 -2.82 3.99 8.14
CA SER A 173 -2.38 3.32 9.37
C SER A 173 -1.18 2.40 9.11
N TYR A 174 0.02 2.98 8.95
CA TYR A 174 1.25 2.20 8.67
C TYR A 174 1.51 1.05 9.66
N PRO A 175 1.31 1.21 10.99
CA PRO A 175 1.53 0.12 11.94
C PRO A 175 0.61 -1.09 11.74
N GLU A 176 -0.54 -0.93 11.05
CA GLU A 176 -1.49 -2.01 10.76
C GLU A 176 -1.32 -2.55 9.34
N ILE A 177 -1.00 -1.67 8.39
CA ILE A 177 -0.85 -2.02 6.96
C ILE A 177 0.43 -2.81 6.72
N ILE A 178 1.57 -2.36 7.28
CA ILE A 178 2.88 -2.98 7.03
C ILE A 178 2.88 -4.47 7.42
N PRO A 179 2.43 -4.87 8.63
CA PRO A 179 2.34 -6.28 9.00
C PRO A 179 1.38 -7.07 8.09
N SER A 180 0.25 -6.47 7.70
CA SER A 180 -0.72 -7.11 6.79
C SER A 180 -0.12 -7.39 5.42
N VAL A 181 0.62 -6.43 4.86
CA VAL A 181 1.34 -6.58 3.58
C VAL A 181 2.43 -7.66 3.69
N LYS A 182 3.26 -7.63 4.73
CA LYS A 182 4.30 -8.65 4.98
C LYS A 182 3.71 -10.05 5.10
N TYR A 183 2.65 -10.19 5.89
CA TYR A 183 2.02 -11.49 6.11
C TYR A 183 1.35 -12.02 4.83
N THR A 184 0.72 -11.14 4.05
CA THR A 184 0.12 -11.52 2.76
C THR A 184 1.19 -11.96 1.76
N LYS A 185 2.31 -11.24 1.65
CA LYS A 185 3.48 -11.68 0.87
C LYS A 185 3.91 -13.08 1.28
N ARG A 186 4.15 -13.31 2.57
CA ARG A 186 4.62 -14.61 3.07
C ARG A 186 3.69 -15.75 2.65
N LEU A 187 2.38 -15.54 2.71
CA LEU A 187 1.42 -16.54 2.26
C LEU A 187 1.44 -16.76 0.75
N ILE A 188 1.60 -15.70 -0.05
CA ILE A 188 1.75 -15.83 -1.51
C ILE A 188 3.00 -16.65 -1.84
N GLU A 189 4.12 -16.41 -1.17
CA GLU A 189 5.37 -17.15 -1.39
C GLU A 189 5.27 -18.61 -0.90
N GLU A 190 4.68 -18.84 0.28
CA GLU A 190 4.47 -20.18 0.86
C GLU A 190 3.55 -21.05 -0.02
N LEU A 191 2.45 -20.49 -0.50
CA LEU A 191 1.42 -21.22 -1.25
C LEU A 191 1.67 -21.20 -2.76
N GLY A 192 2.37 -20.19 -3.24
CA GLY A 192 2.75 -20.01 -4.65
C GLY A 192 4.09 -20.67 -5.01
N GLY A 193 4.85 -21.20 -4.05
CA GLY A 193 6.08 -21.94 -4.31
C GLY A 193 5.90 -23.29 -5.03
N SER A 194 4.67 -23.79 -5.15
CA SER A 194 4.37 -25.06 -5.82
C SER A 194 4.21 -24.99 -7.35
N TRP A 195 4.61 -23.87 -7.98
CA TRP A 195 4.30 -23.53 -9.39
C TRP A 195 5.53 -23.33 -10.27
#